data_AF-A0A849V9D1-F1
#
_entry.id   AF-A0A849V9D1-F1
#
_cell.length_a   1.000
_cell.length_b   1.000
_cell.length_c   1.000
_cell.angle_alpha   90.00
_cell.angle_beta   90.00
_cell.angle_gamma   90.00
#
_symmetry.space_group_name_H-M   'P 1'
#
loop_
_entity.id
_entity.type
_entity.pdbx_description
1 polymer ?
#
loop_
_entity_poly.entity_id
_entity_poly.type
_entity_poly.pdbx_seq_one_letter_code
_entity_poly.pdbx_strand_id
1 'polypeptide(L)' 'FFLNLKRERVWLREYANQLEATKDVTGYIVGFCNSARRHPALGNVAPLVYEQQFAAKEPIDVSEII' A
#
# COMPACT_ATOMS: atom_id res chain seq x y z
N PHE A 1 7.24 -3.87 4.19
CA PHE A 1 6.38 -3.99 3.00
C PHE A 1 6.93 -4.98 1.96
N PHE A 2 8.00 -4.65 1.22
CA PHE A 2 8.46 -5.43 0.04
C PHE A 2 8.78 -6.91 0.32
N LEU A 3 9.28 -7.24 1.51
CA LEU A 3 9.53 -8.63 1.90
C LEU A 3 8.24 -9.46 1.90
N ASN A 4 7.14 -8.92 2.43
CA ASN A 4 5.84 -9.60 2.43
C ASN A 4 5.26 -9.67 1.03
N LEU A 5 5.38 -8.60 0.23
CA LEU A 5 4.96 -8.61 -1.18
C LEU A 5 5.67 -9.74 -1.96
N LYS A 6 7.00 -9.85 -1.83
CA LYS A 6 7.75 -10.92 -2.48
C LYS A 6 7.28 -12.29 -2.01
N ARG A 7 7.16 -12.50 -0.70
CA ARG A 7 6.83 -13.80 -0.12
C ARG A 7 5.41 -14.27 -0.44
N GLU A 8 4.43 -13.38 -0.31
CA GLU A 8 3.00 -13.71 -0.42
C GLU A 8 2.49 -13.69 -1.86
N ARG A 9 3.13 -12.91 -2.76
CA ARG A 9 2.60 -12.68 -4.11
C ARG A 9 3.52 -13.11 -5.24
N VAL A 10 4.84 -12.94 -5.10
CA VAL A 10 5.78 -13.11 -6.22
C VAL A 10 6.50 -14.46 -6.18
N TRP A 11 6.86 -14.97 -5.00
CA TRP A 11 7.80 -16.10 -4.86
C TRP A 11 7.38 -17.39 -5.58
N LEU A 12 6.09 -17.74 -5.55
CA LEU A 12 5.56 -18.95 -6.18
C LEU A 12 4.86 -18.68 -7.51
N ARG A 13 5.07 -17.51 -8.12
CA ARG A 13 4.29 -17.07 -9.27
C ARG A 13 5.19 -16.88 -10.49
N GLU A 14 4.85 -17.60 -11.54
CA GLU A 14 5.42 -17.40 -12.86
C GLU A 14 4.54 -16.44 -13.66
N TYR A 15 5.16 -15.52 -14.38
CA TYR A 15 4.47 -14.58 -15.26
C TYR A 15 4.94 -14.84 -16.68
N ALA A 16 4.01 -14.87 -17.64
CA ALA A 16 4.38 -15.08 -19.03
C ALA A 16 5.15 -13.88 -19.60
N ASN A 17 4.91 -12.69 -19.06
CA ASN A 17 5.57 -11.45 -19.46
C ASN A 17 5.49 -10.38 -18.36
N GLN A 18 6.22 -9.28 -18.59
CA GLN A 18 6.28 -8.14 -17.66
C GLN A 18 4.93 -7.45 -17.46
N LEU A 19 4.06 -7.43 -18.48
CA LEU A 19 2.75 -6.79 -18.39
C LEU A 19 1.85 -7.53 -17.39
N GLU A 20 1.85 -8.86 -17.42
CA GLU A 20 1.12 -9.68 -16.45
C GLU A 20 1.66 -9.49 -15.03
N ALA A 21 2.98 -9.52 -14.86
CA ALA A 21 3.61 -9.26 -13.56
C ALA A 21 3.20 -7.88 -13.01
N THR A 22 3.22 -6.86 -13.86
CA THR A 22 2.87 -5.48 -13.48
C THR A 22 1.41 -5.39 -13.07
N LYS A 23 0.50 -5.99 -13.84
CA LYS A 23 -0.94 -6.01 -13.54
C LYS A 23 -1.22 -6.75 -12.23
N ASP A 24 -0.59 -7.91 -12.03
CA ASP A 24 -0.78 -8.75 -10.85
C ASP A 24 -0.27 -8.07 -9.56
N VAL A 25 0.93 -7.50 -9.62
CA VAL A 25 1.56 -6.79 -8.49
C VAL A 25 0.80 -5.51 -8.19
N THR A 26 0.48 -4.68 -9.20
CA THR A 26 -0.28 -3.44 -9.00
C THR A 26 -1.65 -3.73 -8.41
N GLY A 27 -2.34 -4.74 -8.93
CA GLY A 27 -3.63 -5.19 -8.41
C GLY A 27 -3.54 -5.64 -6.95
N TYR A 28 -2.47 -6.35 -6.57
CA TYR A 28 -2.25 -6.75 -5.19
C TYR A 28 -1.94 -5.57 -4.26
N ILE A 29 -1.15 -4.60 -4.73
CA ILE A 29 -0.81 -3.41 -3.95
C ILE A 29 -2.07 -2.59 -3.68
N VAL A 30 -2.81 -2.23 -4.73
CA VAL A 30 -4.00 -1.40 -4.60
C VAL A 30 -5.10 -2.16 -3.85
N GLY A 31 -5.49 -3.34 -4.35
CA GLY A 31 -6.66 -4.06 -3.85
C GLY A 31 -6.48 -4.73 -2.49
N PHE A 32 -5.25 -5.05 -2.08
CA PHE A 32 -5.00 -5.70 -0.79
C PHE A 32 -4.13 -4.87 0.13
N CYS A 33 -2.91 -4.51 -0.29
CA CYS A 33 -1.99 -3.83 0.62
C CYS A 33 -2.49 -2.47 1.08
N ASN A 34 -3.06 -1.67 0.17
CA ASN A 34 -3.52 -0.32 0.50
C ASN A 34 -4.95 -0.34 1.04
N SER A 35 -5.84 -1.13 0.43
CA SER A 35 -7.26 -1.14 0.81
C SER A 35 -7.60 -1.97 2.04
N ALA A 36 -6.87 -3.05 2.32
CA ALA A 36 -7.32 -4.04 3.32
C ALA A 36 -6.27 -4.43 4.37
N ARG A 37 -4.97 -4.42 4.03
CA ARG A 37 -3.92 -4.87 4.96
C ARG A 37 -3.79 -3.90 6.12
N ARG A 38 -4.00 -4.39 7.34
CA ARG A 38 -3.75 -3.64 8.57
C ARG A 38 -2.26 -3.46 8.82
N HIS A 39 -1.87 -2.25 9.21
CA HIS A 39 -0.48 -1.92 9.51
C HIS A 39 -0.33 -1.45 10.97
N PRO A 40 0.51 -2.10 11.81
CA PRO A 40 0.67 -1.72 13.21
C PRO A 40 1.09 -0.26 13.41
N ALA A 41 1.98 0.25 12.54
CA ALA A 41 2.41 1.65 12.59
C ALA A 41 1.28 2.66 12.28
N LEU A 42 0.17 2.21 11.68
CA LEU A 42 -1.01 3.03 11.39
C LEU A 42 -2.12 2.82 12.43
N GLY A 43 -1.81 2.33 13.64
CA GLY A 43 -2.85 1.99 14.63
C GLY A 43 -3.67 0.76 14.23
N ASN A 44 -3.06 -0.15 13.46
CA ASN A 44 -3.69 -1.39 13.00
C ASN A 44 -4.91 -1.19 12.08
N VAL A 45 -4.97 -0.08 11.34
CA VAL A 45 -5.92 0.11 10.22
C VAL A 45 -5.24 -0.05 8.87
N ALA A 46 -6.04 -0.13 7.79
CA ALA A 46 -5.53 -0.16 6.43
C ALA A 46 -5.05 1.23 5.99
N PRO A 47 -4.03 1.33 5.11
CA PRO A 47 -3.53 2.61 4.59
C PRO A 47 -4.62 3.53 4.06
N LEU A 48 -5.56 3.00 3.26
CA LEU A 48 -6.68 3.80 2.73
C LEU A 48 -7.53 4.41 3.85
N VAL A 49 -7.81 3.65 4.91
CA VAL A 49 -8.59 4.14 6.05
C VAL A 49 -7.81 5.20 6.83
N TYR A 50 -6.51 4.98 7.02
CA TYR A 50 -5.63 5.95 7.64
C TYR A 50 -5.65 7.27 6.84
N GLU A 51 -5.42 7.24 5.53
CA GLU A 51 -5.46 8.43 4.68
C GLU A 51 -6.80 9.17 4.77
N GLN A 52 -7.93 8.45 4.77
CA GLN A 52 -9.26 9.04 4.94
C GLN A 52 -9.44 9.76 6.29
N GLN A 53 -8.90 9.20 7.37
CA GLN A 53 -8.95 9.81 8.70
C GLN A 53 -8.11 11.10 8.79
N PHE A 54 -7.00 11.17 8.06
CA PHE A 54 -6.13 12.34 8.04
C PHE A 54 -6.57 13.39 7.01
N ALA A 55 -7.15 13.00 5.88
CA ALA A 55 -7.73 13.93 4.91
C ALA A 55 -8.92 14.72 5.48
N ALA A 56 -9.61 14.17 6.48
CA ALA A 56 -10.69 14.85 7.20
C ALA A 56 -10.18 15.87 8.25
N LYS A 57 -8.88 15.85 8.59
CA LYS A 57 -8.25 16.87 9.44
C LYS A 57 -7.71 17.98 8.56
N GLU A 58 -7.92 19.23 9.00
CA GLU A 58 -7.28 20.41 8.41
C GLU A 58 -5.77 20.13 8.20
N PRO A 59 -5.21 20.43 7.02
CA PRO A 59 -3.78 20.23 6.79
C PRO A 59 -2.99 21.00 7.84
N ILE A 60 -2.00 20.33 8.43
CA ILE A 60 -1.07 20.95 9.35
C ILE A 60 -0.31 22.02 8.55
N ASP A 61 -0.34 23.27 9.01
CA ASP A 61 0.46 24.35 8.43
C ASP A 61 1.94 23.98 8.55
N VAL A 62 2.53 23.53 7.43
CA VAL A 62 3.95 23.21 7.37
C VAL A 62 4.65 24.50 7.00
N SER A 63 5.11 25.24 8.00
CA SER A 63 5.98 26.39 7.77
C SER A 63 7.23 25.92 7.01
N GLU A 64 7.36 26.35 5.75
CA GLU A 64 8.54 26.07 4.94
C GLU A 64 9.77 26.65 5.66
N ILE A 65 10.72 25.78 6.01
CA ILE A 65 12.03 26.20 6.50
C ILE A 65 12.80 26.65 5.26
N ILE A 66 12.93 27.96 5.08
CA ILE A 66 13.79 28.62 4.09
C ILE A 66 15.27 28.43 4.48
#